data_AF-A0A966HIH1-F1
#
_entry.id   AF-A0A966HIH1-F1
#
_cell.length_a   1.000
_cell.length_b   1.000
_cell.length_c   1.000
_cell.angle_alpha   90.00
_cell.angle_beta   90.00
_cell.angle_gamma   90.00
#
_symmetry.space_group_name_H-M   'P 1'
#
loop_
_entity.id
_entity.type
_entity.pdbx_description
1 polymer ?
#
loop_
_entity_poly.entity_id
_entity_poly.type
_entity_poly.pdbx_seq_one_letter_code
_entity_poly.pdbx_strand_id
1 'polypeptide(L)' 'TPLDTTHRVVVMATERGLLQELIFDNKVLFSHRLLADVLGTILKMPGLKRSLAQAQLKSRYLEALIEKQRSS' A
#
# COMPACT_ATOMS: atom_id res chain seq x y z
N THR A 1 -16.86 8.84 -4.46
CA THR A 1 -15.59 9.06 -5.19
C THR A 1 -14.79 7.76 -5.18
N PRO A 2 -14.00 7.43 -6.21
CA PRO A 2 -13.34 6.12 -6.40
C PRO A 2 -12.31 5.73 -5.33
N LEU A 3 -12.10 6.57 -4.31
CA LEU A 3 -11.27 6.32 -3.14
C LEU A 3 -11.63 5.02 -2.42
N ASP A 4 -12.91 4.66 -2.34
CA ASP A 4 -13.35 3.45 -1.64
C ASP A 4 -12.98 2.17 -2.40
N THR A 5 -13.02 2.20 -3.73
CA THR A 5 -12.67 1.04 -4.57
C THR A 5 -11.18 0.73 -4.49
N THR A 6 -10.32 1.74 -4.65
CA THR A 6 -8.87 1.55 -4.50
C THR A 6 -8.52 1.08 -3.09
N HIS A 7 -9.15 1.66 -2.07
CA HIS A 7 -8.93 1.25 -0.70
C HIS A 7 -9.27 -0.23 -0.48
N ARG A 8 -10.47 -0.66 -0.92
CA ARG A 8 -10.91 -2.06 -0.83
C ARG A 8 -10.01 -3.02 -1.59
N VAL A 9 -9.57 -2.66 -2.79
CA VAL A 9 -8.67 -3.49 -3.61
C VAL A 9 -7.32 -3.68 -2.93
N VAL A 10 -6.73 -2.60 -2.39
CA VAL A 10 -5.44 -2.69 -1.67
C VAL A 10 -5.58 -3.51 -0.38
N VAL A 11 -6.67 -3.35 0.38
CA VAL A 11 -6.96 -4.19 1.55
C VAL A 11 -7.08 -5.66 1.18
N MET A 12 -7.88 -5.98 0.15
CA MET A 12 -8.07 -7.35 -0.30
C MET A 12 -6.77 -7.98 -0.82
N ALA A 13 -6.01 -7.24 -1.62
CA ALA A 13 -4.73 -7.71 -2.16
C ALA A 13 -3.73 -7.98 -1.02
N THR A 14 -3.69 -7.09 -0.02
CA THR A 14 -2.87 -7.28 1.19
C THR A 14 -3.28 -8.56 1.90
N GLU A 15 -4.58 -8.75 2.20
CA GLU A 15 -5.10 -9.94 2.89
C GLU A 15 -4.82 -11.25 2.13
N ARG A 16 -4.78 -11.20 0.79
CA ARG A 16 -4.58 -12.37 -0.07
C ARG A 16 -3.12 -12.64 -0.44
N GLY A 17 -2.18 -11.79 -0.05
CA GLY A 17 -0.78 -11.94 -0.47
C GLY A 17 -0.48 -11.42 -1.88
N LEU A 18 -1.41 -10.70 -2.51
CA LEU A 18 -1.36 -10.28 -3.92
C LEU A 18 -0.97 -8.80 -4.10
N LEU A 19 -0.35 -8.20 -3.09
CA LEU A 19 -0.06 -6.76 -3.10
C LEU A 19 1.05 -6.41 -4.11
N GLN A 20 1.98 -7.33 -4.37
CA GLN A 20 3.03 -7.11 -5.37
C GLN A 20 2.44 -7.07 -6.78
N GLU A 21 1.62 -8.05 -7.12
CA GLU A 21 0.89 -8.19 -8.38
C GLU A 21 0.00 -6.97 -8.63
N LEU A 22 -0.68 -6.48 -7.58
CA LEU A 22 -1.46 -5.26 -7.68
C LEU A 22 -0.60 -4.04 -8.08
N ILE A 23 0.61 -3.89 -7.54
CA ILE A 23 1.46 -2.72 -7.79
C ILE A 23 2.22 -2.85 -9.12
N PHE A 24 2.77 -4.03 -9.42
CA PHE A 24 3.64 -4.24 -10.56
C PHE A 24 2.84 -4.52 -11.85
N ASP A 25 1.75 -5.29 -11.79
CA ASP A 25 1.03 -5.72 -13.02
C ASP A 25 -0.04 -4.70 -13.46
N ASN A 26 -0.67 -3.97 -12.54
CA ASN A 26 -1.75 -3.03 -12.88
C ASN A 26 -1.26 -1.65 -13.33
N LYS A 27 0.00 -1.55 -13.77
CA LYS A 27 0.64 -0.30 -14.20
C LYS A 27 0.60 0.82 -13.15
N VAL A 28 0.40 0.50 -11.86
CA VAL A 28 0.37 1.50 -10.77
C VAL A 28 1.66 2.31 -10.74
N LEU A 29 2.80 1.68 -11.02
CA LEU A 29 4.09 2.35 -11.12
C LEU A 29 4.20 3.39 -12.23
N PHE A 30 3.36 3.32 -13.27
CA PHE A 30 3.37 4.29 -14.37
C PHE A 30 2.60 5.58 -14.02
N SER A 31 1.93 5.62 -12.87
CA SER A 31 1.15 6.76 -12.41
C SER A 31 1.48 7.11 -10.98
N HIS A 32 2.28 8.16 -10.79
CA HIS A 32 2.63 8.67 -9.45
C HIS A 32 1.41 8.93 -8.56
N ARG A 33 0.29 9.38 -9.14
CA ARG A 33 -0.98 9.57 -8.42
C ARG A 33 -1.57 8.24 -7.91
N LEU A 34 -1.63 7.21 -8.75
CA LEU A 34 -2.13 5.89 -8.35
C LEU A 34 -1.22 5.28 -7.28
N LEU A 35 0.10 5.43 -7.44
CA LEU A 35 1.06 4.99 -6.44
C LEU A 35 0.88 5.72 -5.11
N ALA A 36 0.66 7.04 -5.13
CA ALA A 36 0.36 7.81 -3.93
C ALA A 36 -0.93 7.36 -3.24
N ASP A 37 -1.97 7.01 -4.01
CA ASP A 37 -3.23 6.49 -3.47
C ASP A 37 -3.07 5.09 -2.83
N VAL A 38 -2.29 4.21 -3.45
CA VAL A 38 -1.99 2.87 -2.91
C VAL A 38 -1.14 2.98 -1.64
N LEU A 39 -0.06 3.77 -1.67
CA LEU A 39 0.79 3.99 -0.50
C LEU A 39 0.01 4.69 0.62
N GLY A 40 -0.77 5.71 0.29
CA GLY A 40 -1.65 6.40 1.24
C GLY A 40 -2.66 5.46 1.88
N THR A 41 -3.17 4.47 1.14
CA THR A 41 -4.03 3.42 1.69
C THR A 41 -3.28 2.52 2.67
N ILE A 42 -2.08 2.05 2.32
CA ILE A 42 -1.24 1.22 3.19
C ILE A 42 -0.93 1.95 4.51
N LEU A 43 -0.65 3.26 4.44
CA LEU A 43 -0.39 4.12 5.60
C LEU A 43 -1.63 4.46 6.43
N LYS A 44 -2.84 4.23 5.91
CA LYS A 44 -4.09 4.39 6.66
C LYS A 44 -4.56 3.09 7.31
N MET A 45 -4.01 1.94 6.90
CA MET A 45 -4.37 0.64 7.47
C MET A 45 -3.95 0.50 8.95
N PRO A 46 -4.75 -0.17 9.79
CA PRO A 46 -4.40 -0.48 11.16
C PRO A 46 -3.26 -1.53 11.24
N GLY A 47 -2.44 -1.41 12.29
CA GLY A 47 -1.07 -1.95 12.41
C GLY A 47 -0.81 -3.32 11.78
N LEU A 48 -1.61 -4.35 12.09
CA LEU A 48 -1.39 -5.71 11.58
C LEU A 48 -1.40 -5.79 10.04
N LYS A 49 -2.34 -5.10 9.38
CA LYS A 49 -2.44 -5.08 7.91
C LYS A 49 -1.29 -4.31 7.29
N ARG A 50 -0.84 -3.25 7.94
CA ARG A 50 0.33 -2.47 7.50
C ARG A 50 1.62 -3.29 7.59
N SER A 51 1.82 -4.02 8.68
CA SER A 51 2.98 -4.92 8.84
C SER A 51 2.96 -6.04 7.79
N LEU A 52 1.78 -6.57 7.47
CA LEU A 52 1.63 -7.58 6.43
C LEU A 52 1.93 -7.02 5.02
N ALA A 53 1.45 -5.81 4.72
CA ALA A 53 1.81 -5.09 3.49
C ALA A 53 3.32 -4.80 3.41
N GLN A 54 3.95 -4.41 4.51
CA GLN A 54 5.41 -4.19 4.59
C GLN A 54 6.17 -5.50 4.32
N ALA A 55 5.74 -6.61 4.92
CA ALA A 55 6.37 -7.92 4.72
C ALA A 55 6.23 -8.44 3.28
N GLN A 56 5.12 -8.11 2.61
CA GLN A 56 4.93 -8.43 1.20
C GLN A 56 5.79 -7.56 0.30
N LEU A 57 5.80 -6.24 0.48
CA LEU A 57 6.53 -5.34 -0.43
C LEU A 57 8.04 -5.30 -0.22
N LYS A 58 8.52 -5.56 1.00
CA LYS A 58 9.95 -5.56 1.36
C LYS A 58 10.71 -4.33 0.82
N SER A 59 10.05 -3.17 0.87
CA SER A 59 10.55 -1.93 0.27
C SER A 59 11.15 -1.01 1.33
N ARG A 60 12.45 -0.69 1.18
CA ARG A 60 13.17 0.27 2.04
C ARG A 60 12.49 1.65 2.08
N TYR A 61 11.88 2.06 0.96
CA TYR A 61 11.16 3.33 0.88
C TYR A 61 9.89 3.31 1.73
N LEU A 62 9.13 2.21 1.69
CA LEU A 62 7.91 2.07 2.48
C LEU A 62 8.23 2.04 3.98
N GLU A 63 9.32 1.37 4.38
CA GLU A 63 9.80 1.34 5.76
C GLU A 63 10.09 2.75 6.29
N ALA A 64 10.89 3.53 5.55
CA ALA A 64 11.19 4.91 5.92
C ALA A 64 9.92 5.79 6.02
N LEU A 65 8.94 5.53 5.16
CA LEU A 65 7.69 6.30 5.13
C LEU A 65 6.80 5.97 6.35
N ILE A 66 6.70 4.68 6.73
CA ILE A 66 5.99 4.23 7.92
C ILE A 66 6.66 4.78 9.19
N GLU A 67 7.99 4.75 9.25
CA GLU A 67 8.78 5.29 10.36
C GLU A 67 8.50 6.79 10.55
N LYS A 68 8.56 7.56 9.45
CA LYS A 68 8.22 8.98 9.45
C LYS A 68 6.80 9.25 9.94
N GLN A 69 5.83 8.43 9.54
CA GLN A 69 4.44 8.58 9.98
C GLN A 69 4.25 8.28 11.47
N ARG A 70 5.07 7.40 12.07
CA ARG A 70 5.02 7.08 13.50
C ARG A 70 5.67 8.18 14.36
N SER A 71 6.59 8.96 13.80
CA SER A 71 7.29 10.05 14.49
C SER A 71 6.57 11.41 14.47
N SER A 72 5.40 11.51 13.82
CA SER A 72 4.51 12.69 13.84
C SER A 72 3.29 12.42 14.71
#